data_AF-A0A835BZG9-F1
#
_entry.id   AF-A0A835BZG9-F1
#
_cell.length_a   1.000
_cell.length_b   1.000
_cell.length_c   1.000
_cell.angle_alpha   90.00
_cell.angle_beta   90.00
_cell.angle_gamma   90.00
#
_symmetry.space_group_name_H-M   'P 1'
#
loop_
_entity.id
_entity.type
_entity.pdbx_description
1 polymer ?
#
loop_
_entity_poly.entity_id
_entity_poly.type
_entity_poly.pdbx_seq_one_letter_code
_entity_poly.pdbx_strand_id
1 'polypeptide(L)'
;MHASCGDLGVASALFESGARGDAVAWSAMISGCARRGDIAAARELFDESPVKDLVSWNVMITAYAKRGEMAMARELFDRVPERDVVSWNAMISGYVRCGSHRHAVELFEQMQCMGEKPDTVTVLSLLSACADSPWGMVDKGHKYFNLMQQRYRIEPNIKHYGCMVDMLSRAGLLKEAFGFIDTMKVDPNSVIWRTLLGACRIHGEIELAEHANRELLRARSDASGIIASIKYYASVCRMRRVRENEKVG
;
A
#
# COMPACT_ATOMS: atom_id res chain seq x y z
N MET A 1 19.93 -7.19 -18.28
CA MET A 1 19.55 -6.05 -19.13
C MET A 1 19.43 -6.57 -20.57
N HIS A 2 18.52 -6.00 -21.37
CA HIS A 2 18.17 -6.40 -22.76
C HIS A 2 17.06 -7.44 -22.90
N ALA A 3 15.80 -6.98 -22.80
CA ALA A 3 14.65 -7.60 -23.46
C ALA A 3 13.55 -6.58 -23.83
N SER A 4 13.58 -5.35 -23.32
CA SER A 4 12.46 -4.40 -23.38
C SER A 4 12.55 -3.30 -24.45
N CYS A 5 13.66 -3.22 -25.21
CA CYS A 5 13.82 -2.21 -26.28
C CYS A 5 13.32 -2.73 -27.64
N GLY A 6 13.42 -4.04 -27.90
CA GLY A 6 12.97 -4.66 -29.15
C GLY A 6 11.45 -4.62 -29.35
N ASP A 7 10.68 -4.85 -28.28
CA ASP A 7 9.23 -4.95 -28.35
C ASP A 7 8.52 -3.63 -28.72
N LEU A 8 9.09 -2.46 -28.39
CA LEU A 8 8.43 -1.19 -28.72
C LEU A 8 8.84 -0.62 -30.07
N GLY A 9 10.04 -0.92 -30.57
CA GLY A 9 10.35 -0.64 -31.97
C GLY A 9 9.39 -1.41 -32.88
N VAL A 10 9.15 -2.69 -32.54
CA VAL A 10 8.17 -3.53 -33.24
C VAL A 10 6.74 -3.04 -33.00
N ALA A 11 6.34 -2.73 -31.76
CA ALA A 11 4.99 -2.23 -31.49
C ALA A 11 4.72 -0.86 -32.12
N SER A 12 5.70 0.06 -32.16
CA SER A 12 5.58 1.35 -32.84
C SER A 12 5.50 1.17 -34.35
N ALA A 13 6.33 0.31 -34.93
CA ALA A 13 6.29 0.01 -36.36
C ALA A 13 4.96 -0.66 -36.77
N LEU A 14 4.44 -1.59 -35.96
CA LEU A 14 3.13 -2.23 -36.18
C LEU A 14 1.98 -1.23 -36.00
N PHE A 15 2.12 -0.30 -35.06
CA PHE A 15 1.17 0.75 -34.81
C PHE A 15 1.11 1.77 -35.95
N GLU A 16 2.27 2.21 -36.45
CA GLU A 16 2.42 3.11 -37.59
C GLU A 16 1.96 2.50 -38.92
N SER A 17 2.09 1.17 -39.09
CA SER A 17 1.79 0.48 -40.36
C SER A 17 0.35 -0.01 -40.52
N GLY A 18 -0.54 0.12 -39.52
CA GLY A 18 -1.93 -0.30 -39.70
C GLY A 18 -2.90 -0.22 -38.52
N ALA A 19 -2.45 0.14 -37.31
CA ALA A 19 -3.30 0.09 -36.11
C ALA A 19 -3.70 1.45 -35.52
N ARG A 20 -3.40 2.58 -36.18
CA ARG A 20 -3.73 3.94 -35.71
C ARG A 20 -5.23 4.17 -35.43
N GLY A 21 -6.12 3.37 -36.01
CA GLY A 21 -7.57 3.46 -35.79
C GLY A 21 -8.09 2.69 -34.58
N ASP A 22 -7.27 1.85 -33.92
CA ASP A 22 -7.70 1.00 -32.80
C ASP A 22 -7.29 1.63 -31.45
N ALA A 23 -8.30 1.95 -30.62
CA ALA A 23 -8.09 2.49 -29.27
C ALA A 23 -7.23 1.57 -28.39
N VAL A 24 -7.33 0.24 -28.57
CA VAL A 24 -6.56 -0.73 -27.80
C VAL A 24 -5.06 -0.62 -28.09
N ALA A 25 -4.69 -0.35 -29.35
CA ALA A 25 -3.30 -0.18 -29.75
C ALA A 25 -2.67 1.07 -29.12
N TRP A 26 -3.42 2.19 -29.09
CA TRP A 26 -3.00 3.40 -28.37
C TRP A 26 -2.82 3.13 -26.88
N SER A 27 -3.80 2.50 -26.22
CA SER A 27 -3.75 2.16 -24.79
C SER A 27 -2.56 1.26 -24.44
N ALA A 28 -2.22 0.31 -25.32
CA ALA A 28 -1.06 -0.54 -25.17
C ALA A 28 0.27 0.24 -25.28
N MET A 29 0.37 1.15 -26.25
CA MET A 29 1.56 2.00 -26.44
C MET A 29 1.77 2.96 -25.26
N ILE A 30 0.70 3.64 -24.83
CA ILE A 30 0.72 4.51 -23.64
C ILE A 30 1.14 3.73 -22.40
N SER A 31 0.56 2.54 -22.18
CA SER A 31 0.95 1.64 -21.09
C SER A 31 2.40 1.19 -21.17
N GLY A 32 2.91 0.93 -22.38
CA GLY A 32 4.31 0.58 -22.63
C GLY A 32 5.27 1.68 -22.22
N CYS A 33 5.00 2.92 -22.65
CA CYS A 33 5.79 4.10 -22.28
C CYS A 33 5.73 4.40 -20.79
N ALA A 34 4.52 4.43 -20.20
CA ALA A 34 4.32 4.70 -18.79
C ALA A 34 5.04 3.71 -17.87
N ARG A 35 5.01 2.39 -18.19
CA ARG A 35 5.72 1.35 -17.40
C ARG A 35 7.24 1.50 -17.42
N ARG A 36 7.81 2.10 -18.48
CA ARG A 36 9.26 2.39 -18.55
C ARG A 36 9.64 3.70 -17.89
N GLY A 37 8.66 4.46 -17.40
CA GLY A 37 8.87 5.76 -16.76
C GLY A 37 8.98 6.93 -17.74
N ASP A 38 8.77 6.69 -19.03
CA ASP A 38 8.72 7.74 -20.06
C ASP A 38 7.30 8.32 -20.12
N ILE A 39 6.99 9.19 -19.16
CA ILE A 39 5.68 9.80 -19.03
C ILE A 39 5.45 10.87 -20.09
N ALA A 40 6.52 11.49 -20.60
CA ALA A 40 6.42 12.47 -21.68
C ALA A 40 5.91 11.81 -22.96
N ALA A 41 6.56 10.73 -23.40
CA ALA A 41 6.10 9.97 -24.57
C ALA A 41 4.70 9.37 -24.34
N ALA A 42 4.41 8.87 -23.13
CA ALA A 42 3.06 8.39 -22.81
C ALA A 42 2.00 9.50 -22.91
N ARG A 43 2.35 10.72 -22.49
CA ARG A 43 1.46 11.89 -22.56
C ARG A 43 1.23 12.36 -23.99
N GLU A 44 2.28 12.41 -24.81
CA GLU A 44 2.17 12.75 -26.23
C GLU A 44 1.23 11.76 -26.95
N LEU A 45 1.47 10.46 -26.77
CA LEU A 45 0.60 9.41 -27.33
C LEU A 45 -0.84 9.50 -26.81
N PHE A 46 -1.01 9.81 -25.53
CA PHE A 46 -2.33 9.99 -24.94
C PHE A 46 -3.05 11.17 -25.59
N ASP A 47 -2.40 12.33 -25.71
CA ASP A 47 -2.99 13.54 -26.27
C ASP A 47 -3.32 13.37 -27.76
N GLU A 48 -2.42 12.74 -28.54
CA GLU A 48 -2.63 12.41 -29.97
C GLU A 48 -3.71 11.35 -30.22
N SER A 49 -3.99 10.50 -29.23
CA SER A 49 -4.97 9.43 -29.41
C SER A 49 -6.35 10.00 -29.80
N PRO A 50 -6.93 9.58 -30.94
CA PRO A 50 -8.23 10.07 -31.40
C PRO A 50 -9.37 9.59 -30.49
N VAL A 51 -9.19 8.47 -29.79
CA VAL A 51 -10.15 7.91 -28.84
C VAL A 51 -9.40 7.49 -27.58
N LYS A 52 -9.75 8.13 -26.45
CA LYS A 52 -9.18 7.84 -25.14
C LYS A 52 -10.15 6.97 -24.36
N ASP A 53 -9.90 5.67 -24.30
CA ASP A 53 -10.66 4.74 -23.47
C ASP A 53 -10.30 4.91 -21.98
N LEU A 54 -11.11 4.33 -21.08
CA LEU A 54 -10.89 4.43 -19.64
C LEU A 54 -9.53 3.85 -19.20
N VAL A 55 -9.01 2.86 -19.93
CA VAL A 55 -7.70 2.25 -19.65
C VAL A 55 -6.58 3.28 -19.83
N SER A 56 -6.56 4.01 -20.95
CA SER A 56 -5.57 5.05 -21.24
C SER A 56 -5.61 6.17 -20.19
N TRP A 57 -6.80 6.60 -19.75
CA TRP A 57 -6.96 7.56 -18.65
C TRP A 57 -6.37 7.02 -17.35
N ASN A 58 -6.73 5.79 -16.96
CA ASN A 58 -6.28 5.16 -15.73
C ASN A 58 -4.76 4.96 -15.70
N VAL A 59 -4.15 4.63 -16.84
CA VAL A 59 -2.70 4.52 -16.99
C VAL A 59 -2.03 5.86 -16.73
N MET A 60 -2.51 6.94 -17.35
CA MET A 60 -1.92 8.26 -17.18
C MET A 60 -2.09 8.80 -15.75
N ILE A 61 -3.29 8.67 -15.18
CA ILE A 61 -3.56 9.06 -13.77
C ILE A 61 -2.62 8.30 -12.83
N THR A 62 -2.52 6.97 -12.99
CA THR A 62 -1.64 6.14 -12.17
C THR A 62 -0.16 6.51 -12.35
N ALA A 63 0.27 6.82 -13.57
CA ALA A 63 1.64 7.19 -13.86
C ALA A 63 2.05 8.48 -13.16
N TYR A 64 1.23 9.53 -13.27
CA TYR A 64 1.46 10.80 -12.56
C TYR A 64 1.40 10.63 -11.04
N ALA A 65 0.40 9.91 -10.52
CA ALA A 65 0.25 9.65 -9.09
C ALA A 65 1.47 8.90 -8.51
N LYS A 66 2.02 7.92 -9.23
CA LYS A 66 3.20 7.15 -8.79
C LYS A 66 4.47 8.00 -8.68
N ARG A 67 4.60 9.04 -9.51
CA ARG A 67 5.71 10.02 -9.49
C ARG A 67 5.49 11.16 -8.49
N GLY A 68 4.34 11.21 -7.84
CA GLY A 68 3.98 12.30 -6.92
C GLY A 68 3.54 13.58 -7.64
N GLU A 69 3.35 13.53 -8.96
CA GLU A 69 2.84 14.64 -9.78
C GLU A 69 1.31 14.75 -9.62
N MET A 70 0.85 14.92 -8.38
CA MET A 70 -0.57 14.80 -8.02
C MET A 70 -1.46 15.87 -8.65
N ALA A 71 -0.92 17.04 -9.00
CA ALA A 71 -1.66 18.06 -9.74
C ALA A 71 -2.06 17.56 -11.14
N MET A 72 -1.13 16.95 -11.87
CA MET A 72 -1.39 16.38 -13.20
C MET A 72 -2.32 15.16 -13.11
N ALA A 73 -2.13 14.31 -12.09
CA ALA A 73 -3.02 13.19 -11.84
C ALA A 73 -4.46 13.67 -11.57
N ARG A 74 -4.62 14.72 -10.76
CA ARG A 74 -5.93 15.31 -10.43
C ARG A 74 -6.58 15.93 -11.65
N GLU A 75 -5.85 16.66 -12.48
CA GLU A 75 -6.37 17.25 -13.71
C GLU A 75 -6.99 16.17 -14.62
N LEU A 76 -6.27 15.06 -14.85
CA LEU A 76 -6.79 13.96 -15.66
C LEU A 76 -7.96 13.25 -14.99
N PHE A 77 -7.88 13.05 -13.66
CA PHE A 77 -8.98 12.47 -12.89
C PHE A 77 -10.24 13.31 -12.96
N ASP A 78 -10.14 14.64 -13.05
CA ASP A 78 -11.30 15.54 -13.20
C ASP A 78 -11.90 15.52 -14.60
N ARG A 79 -11.07 15.27 -15.61
CA ARG A 79 -11.45 15.26 -17.01
C ARG A 79 -11.97 13.90 -17.50
N VAL A 80 -11.68 12.81 -16.80
CA VAL A 80 -12.16 11.49 -17.23
C VAL A 80 -13.70 11.46 -17.20
N PRO A 81 -14.38 11.07 -18.31
CA PRO A 81 -15.84 11.11 -18.39
C PRO A 81 -16.55 10.19 -17.38
N GLU A 82 -16.01 9.00 -17.19
CA GLU A 82 -16.52 7.97 -16.27
C GLU A 82 -15.36 7.45 -15.44
N ARG A 83 -15.53 7.39 -14.12
CA ARG A 83 -14.49 6.95 -13.18
C ARG A 83 -14.86 5.59 -12.67
N ASP A 84 -13.97 4.62 -12.82
CA ASP A 84 -14.10 3.32 -12.19
C ASP A 84 -13.27 3.25 -10.91
N VAL A 85 -13.39 2.12 -10.21
CA VAL A 85 -12.61 1.81 -9.01
C VAL A 85 -11.09 1.98 -9.22
N VAL A 86 -10.58 1.76 -10.44
CA VAL A 86 -9.16 1.93 -10.75
C VAL A 86 -8.77 3.41 -10.77
N SER A 87 -9.59 4.28 -11.36
CA SER A 87 -9.40 5.75 -11.31
C SER A 87 -9.33 6.25 -9.87
N TRP A 88 -10.28 5.83 -9.02
CA TRP A 88 -10.33 6.22 -7.61
C TRP A 88 -9.12 5.70 -6.83
N ASN A 89 -8.79 4.41 -7.01
CA ASN A 89 -7.66 3.77 -6.34
C ASN A 89 -6.32 4.42 -6.68
N ALA A 90 -6.12 4.82 -7.94
CA ALA A 90 -4.91 5.52 -8.36
C ALA A 90 -4.73 6.83 -7.59
N MET A 91 -5.80 7.63 -7.47
CA MET A 91 -5.77 8.90 -6.76
C MET A 91 -5.62 8.73 -5.25
N ILE A 92 -6.41 7.86 -4.63
CA ILE A 92 -6.36 7.58 -3.19
C ILE A 92 -4.94 7.12 -2.81
N SER A 93 -4.40 6.13 -3.53
CA SER A 93 -3.04 5.63 -3.28
C SER A 93 -1.96 6.68 -3.52
N GLY A 94 -2.14 7.53 -4.55
CA GLY A 94 -1.25 8.65 -4.84
C GLY A 94 -1.18 9.64 -3.67
N TYR A 95 -2.32 10.10 -3.16
CA TYR A 95 -2.35 11.02 -2.02
C TYR A 95 -1.76 10.42 -0.75
N VAL A 96 -2.00 9.14 -0.48
CA VAL A 96 -1.38 8.44 0.67
C VAL A 96 0.14 8.45 0.56
N ARG A 97 0.69 8.14 -0.62
CA ARG A 97 2.15 8.15 -0.86
C ARG A 97 2.77 9.53 -0.71
N CYS A 98 2.03 10.59 -1.05
CA CYS A 98 2.45 11.98 -0.85
C CYS A 98 2.26 12.49 0.59
N GLY A 99 1.83 11.64 1.53
CA GLY A 99 1.55 12.03 2.93
C GLY A 99 0.26 12.85 3.10
N SER A 100 -0.53 13.00 2.04
CA SER A 100 -1.75 13.80 2.03
C SER A 100 -2.97 12.97 2.43
N HIS A 101 -2.91 12.38 3.63
CA HIS A 101 -3.91 11.41 4.12
C HIS A 101 -5.33 11.98 4.16
N ARG A 102 -5.48 13.30 4.40
CA ARG A 102 -6.78 13.98 4.40
C ARG A 102 -7.47 13.90 3.03
N HIS A 103 -6.77 14.25 1.96
CA HIS A 103 -7.32 14.19 0.60
C HIS A 103 -7.63 12.75 0.17
N ALA A 104 -6.86 11.76 0.63
CA ALA A 104 -7.17 10.36 0.39
C ALA A 104 -8.50 9.93 1.03
N VAL A 105 -8.78 10.40 2.25
CA VAL A 105 -10.06 10.13 2.93
C VAL A 105 -11.22 10.88 2.26
N GLU A 106 -11.04 12.15 1.90
CA GLU A 106 -12.06 12.94 1.18
C GLU A 106 -12.44 12.28 -0.16
N LEU A 107 -11.45 11.78 -0.92
CA LEU A 107 -11.72 11.04 -2.16
C LEU A 107 -12.45 9.72 -1.92
N PHE A 108 -12.15 9.01 -0.85
CA PHE A 108 -12.89 7.80 -0.49
C PHE A 108 -14.35 8.09 -0.12
N GLU A 109 -14.61 9.21 0.54
CA GLU A 109 -15.99 9.66 0.82
C GLU A 109 -16.71 10.05 -0.47
N GLN A 110 -16.04 10.77 -1.37
CA GLN A 110 -16.57 11.10 -2.70
C GLN A 110 -16.88 9.85 -3.54
N MET A 111 -15.97 8.86 -3.56
CA MET A 111 -16.17 7.57 -4.23
C MET A 111 -17.49 6.92 -3.77
N GLN A 112 -17.72 6.87 -2.45
CA GLN A 112 -18.94 6.30 -1.88
C GLN A 112 -20.20 7.10 -2.24
N CYS A 113 -20.14 8.44 -2.22
CA CYS A 113 -21.25 9.30 -2.62
C CYS A 113 -21.63 9.12 -4.10
N MET A 114 -20.64 8.81 -4.95
CA MET A 114 -20.84 8.52 -6.37
C MET A 114 -21.33 7.07 -6.62
N GLY A 115 -21.53 6.27 -5.57
CA GLY A 115 -22.01 4.89 -5.67
C GLY A 115 -20.94 3.86 -6.05
N GLU A 116 -19.69 4.29 -6.23
CA GLU A 116 -18.57 3.41 -6.54
C GLU A 116 -18.18 2.58 -5.32
N LYS A 117 -18.04 1.27 -5.50
CA LYS A 117 -17.76 0.34 -4.42
C LYS A 117 -16.25 0.22 -4.20
N PRO A 118 -15.76 0.45 -2.97
CA PRO A 118 -14.38 0.19 -2.61
C PRO A 118 -14.01 -1.27 -2.86
N ASP A 119 -12.76 -1.50 -3.24
CA ASP A 119 -12.19 -2.84 -3.36
C ASP A 119 -11.06 -3.05 -2.35
N THR A 120 -10.42 -4.23 -2.45
CA THR A 120 -9.26 -4.63 -1.65
C THR A 120 -8.13 -3.59 -1.70
N VAL A 121 -7.89 -2.95 -2.84
CA VAL A 121 -6.82 -1.94 -2.99
C VAL A 121 -7.24 -0.63 -2.32
N THR A 122 -8.49 -0.22 -2.45
CA THR A 122 -9.01 1.00 -1.79
C THR A 122 -8.77 0.94 -0.29
N VAL A 123 -9.18 -0.16 0.35
CA VAL A 123 -9.12 -0.30 1.81
C VAL A 123 -7.67 -0.45 2.28
N LEU A 124 -6.84 -1.19 1.56
CA LEU A 124 -5.41 -1.28 1.87
C LEU A 124 -4.73 0.10 1.89
N SER A 125 -5.03 0.94 0.89
CA SER A 125 -4.47 2.30 0.82
C SER A 125 -4.92 3.17 1.99
N LEU A 126 -6.19 3.07 2.40
CA LEU A 126 -6.70 3.80 3.57
C LEU A 126 -6.09 3.31 4.89
N LEU A 127 -5.92 2.00 5.06
CA LEU A 127 -5.27 1.43 6.25
C LEU A 127 -3.79 1.84 6.33
N SER A 128 -3.10 1.86 5.18
CA SER A 128 -1.73 2.37 5.09
C SER A 128 -1.66 3.85 5.46
N ALA A 129 -2.63 4.67 5.02
CA ALA A 129 -2.74 6.07 5.42
C ALA A 129 -2.91 6.24 6.93
N CYS A 130 -3.68 5.36 7.57
CA CYS A 130 -3.90 5.40 9.02
C CYS A 130 -2.65 4.97 9.79
N ALA A 131 -1.90 3.99 9.29
CA ALA A 131 -0.63 3.54 9.86
C ALA A 131 0.47 4.61 9.72
N ASP A 132 0.57 5.25 8.54
CA ASP A 132 1.62 6.24 8.22
C ASP A 132 1.35 7.64 8.77
N SER A 133 0.14 7.91 9.25
CA SER A 133 -0.19 9.17 9.89
C SER A 133 0.63 9.35 11.19
N PRO A 134 1.29 10.51 11.39
CA PRO A 134 2.05 10.80 12.61
C PRO A 134 1.24 10.71 13.91
N TRP A 135 -0.09 10.87 13.80
CA TRP A 135 -1.00 10.90 14.94
C TRP A 135 -1.63 9.53 15.24
N GLY A 136 -1.33 8.50 14.44
CA GLY A 136 -1.87 7.14 14.61
C GLY A 136 -3.40 7.11 14.58
N MET A 137 -4.01 6.99 13.39
CA MET A 137 -5.47 7.04 13.24
C MET A 137 -6.16 5.70 13.54
N VAL A 138 -5.96 5.15 14.74
CA VAL A 138 -6.44 3.81 15.15
C VAL A 138 -7.95 3.64 14.95
N ASP A 139 -8.76 4.60 15.40
CA ASP A 139 -10.22 4.54 15.25
C ASP A 139 -10.67 4.46 13.78
N LYS A 140 -10.01 5.23 12.91
CA LYS A 140 -10.30 5.19 11.46
C LYS A 140 -9.84 3.87 10.85
N GLY A 141 -8.68 3.35 11.28
CA GLY A 141 -8.19 2.03 10.89
C GLY A 141 -9.21 0.93 11.17
N HIS A 142 -9.69 0.85 12.41
CA HIS A 142 -10.74 -0.08 12.82
C HIS A 142 -12.03 0.12 12.03
N LYS A 143 -12.46 1.37 11.85
CA LYS A 143 -13.65 1.69 11.04
C LYS A 143 -13.53 1.15 9.62
N TYR A 144 -12.41 1.40 8.93
CA TYR A 144 -12.23 0.94 7.55
C TYR A 144 -12.10 -0.58 7.45
N PHE A 145 -11.39 -1.21 8.39
CA PHE A 145 -11.27 -2.67 8.44
C PHE A 145 -12.64 -3.34 8.62
N ASN A 146 -13.45 -2.86 9.58
CA ASN A 146 -14.80 -3.35 9.81
C ASN A 146 -15.72 -3.10 8.61
N LEU A 147 -15.62 -1.93 7.98
CA LEU A 147 -16.41 -1.57 6.79
C LEU A 147 -16.12 -2.53 5.63
N MET A 148 -14.85 -2.90 5.43
CA MET A 148 -14.43 -3.88 4.43
C MET A 148 -15.15 -5.22 4.64
N GLN A 149 -15.19 -5.74 5.86
CA GLN A 149 -15.78 -7.05 6.14
C GLN A 149 -17.31 -7.03 6.15
N GLN A 150 -17.90 -6.04 6.85
CA GLN A 150 -19.33 -6.04 7.16
C GLN A 150 -20.18 -5.46 6.02
N ARG A 151 -19.77 -4.33 5.44
CA ARG A 151 -20.54 -3.62 4.42
C ARG A 151 -20.17 -4.07 3.02
N TYR A 152 -18.87 -4.11 2.72
CA TYR A 152 -18.40 -4.42 1.37
C TYR A 152 -18.12 -5.90 1.13
N ARG A 153 -18.14 -6.74 2.20
CA ARG A 153 -17.88 -8.19 2.15
C ARG A 153 -16.55 -8.52 1.46
N ILE A 154 -15.55 -7.66 1.64
CA ILE A 154 -14.20 -7.87 1.13
C ILE A 154 -13.43 -8.66 2.19
N GLU A 155 -12.79 -9.75 1.78
CA GLU A 155 -11.97 -10.55 2.69
C GLU A 155 -10.61 -9.89 2.94
N PRO A 156 -10.23 -9.64 4.21
CA PRO A 156 -8.94 -9.08 4.51
C PRO A 156 -7.83 -10.09 4.21
N ASN A 157 -6.87 -9.68 3.39
CA ASN A 157 -5.62 -10.43 3.18
C ASN A 157 -4.52 -10.02 4.19
N ILE A 158 -3.38 -10.71 4.13
CA ILE A 158 -2.23 -10.50 5.03
C ILE A 158 -1.73 -9.04 5.08
N LYS A 159 -1.89 -8.26 4.01
CA LYS A 159 -1.46 -6.85 3.98
C LYS A 159 -2.38 -5.96 4.81
N HIS A 160 -3.70 -6.21 4.81
CA HIS A 160 -4.65 -5.46 5.64
C HIS A 160 -4.35 -5.69 7.13
N TYR A 161 -4.17 -6.95 7.51
CA TYR A 161 -3.77 -7.29 8.89
C TYR A 161 -2.42 -6.66 9.26
N GLY A 162 -1.45 -6.69 8.33
CA GLY A 162 -0.16 -6.03 8.52
C GLY A 162 -0.28 -4.54 8.81
N CYS A 163 -1.09 -3.80 8.05
CA CYS A 163 -1.33 -2.38 8.31
C CYS A 163 -2.01 -2.12 9.66
N MET A 164 -2.97 -2.97 10.06
CA MET A 164 -3.63 -2.86 11.36
C MET A 164 -2.66 -3.10 12.53
N VAL A 165 -1.88 -4.18 12.47
CA VAL A 165 -0.89 -4.49 13.51
C VAL A 165 0.17 -3.41 13.59
N ASP A 166 0.66 -2.92 12.46
CA ASP A 166 1.64 -1.84 12.39
C ASP A 166 1.10 -0.54 13.00
N MET A 167 -0.12 -0.14 12.65
CA MET A 167 -0.79 1.03 13.23
C MET A 167 -0.94 0.93 14.75
N LEU A 168 -1.45 -0.20 15.26
CA LEU A 168 -1.60 -0.46 16.70
C LEU A 168 -0.23 -0.49 17.41
N SER A 169 0.76 -1.07 16.76
CA SER A 169 2.13 -1.18 17.28
C SER A 169 2.79 0.20 17.43
N ARG A 170 2.68 1.07 16.42
CA ARG A 170 3.20 2.45 16.48
C ARG A 170 2.46 3.32 17.50
N ALA A 171 1.17 3.05 17.74
CA ALA A 171 0.38 3.69 18.78
C ALA A 171 0.71 3.21 20.21
N GLY A 172 1.59 2.20 20.36
CA GLY A 172 1.92 1.61 21.66
C GLY A 172 0.84 0.67 22.22
N LEU A 173 -0.21 0.38 21.46
CA LEU A 173 -1.32 -0.50 21.85
C LEU A 173 -0.94 -1.98 21.64
N LEU A 174 0.19 -2.41 22.23
CA LEU A 174 0.83 -3.70 21.91
C LEU A 174 -0.01 -4.92 22.30
N LYS A 175 -0.76 -4.83 23.40
CA LYS A 175 -1.68 -5.90 23.81
C LYS A 175 -2.85 -6.05 22.84
N GLU A 176 -3.37 -4.93 22.34
CA GLU A 176 -4.42 -4.91 21.33
C GLU A 176 -3.89 -5.43 19.99
N ALA A 177 -2.69 -4.99 19.58
CA ALA A 177 -2.02 -5.49 18.39
C ALA A 177 -1.84 -7.02 18.43
N PHE A 178 -1.43 -7.55 19.60
CA PHE A 178 -1.29 -8.99 19.80
C PHE A 178 -2.64 -9.72 19.76
N GLY A 179 -3.64 -9.25 20.50
CA GLY A 179 -4.99 -9.84 20.46
C GLY A 179 -5.62 -9.77 19.07
N PHE A 180 -5.32 -8.74 18.29
CA PHE A 180 -5.76 -8.62 16.90
C PHE A 180 -5.13 -9.68 16.00
N ILE A 181 -3.87 -10.07 16.23
CA ILE A 181 -3.21 -11.17 15.51
C ILE A 181 -3.99 -12.48 15.71
N ASP A 182 -4.50 -12.74 16.90
CA ASP A 182 -5.30 -13.95 17.18
C ASP A 182 -6.66 -13.95 16.43
N THR A 183 -7.14 -12.79 15.98
CA THR A 183 -8.37 -12.69 15.16
C THR A 183 -8.14 -12.94 13.67
N MET A 184 -6.88 -13.06 13.25
CA MET A 184 -6.52 -13.23 11.84
C MET A 184 -7.04 -14.57 11.30
N LYS A 185 -7.72 -14.52 10.15
CA LYS A 185 -8.16 -15.73 9.42
C LYS A 185 -7.07 -16.35 8.54
N VAL A 186 -5.88 -15.76 8.54
CA VAL A 186 -4.72 -16.17 7.75
C VAL A 186 -3.51 -16.22 8.67
N ASP A 187 -2.58 -17.14 8.40
CA ASP A 187 -1.39 -17.28 9.24
C ASP A 187 -0.54 -15.99 9.20
N PRO A 188 -0.17 -15.44 10.37
CA PRO A 188 0.68 -14.25 10.42
C PRO A 188 2.07 -14.55 9.86
N ASN A 189 2.56 -13.67 8.97
CA ASN A 189 3.87 -13.84 8.34
C ASN A 189 5.02 -13.21 9.17
N SER A 190 6.26 -13.42 8.73
CA SER A 190 7.45 -12.90 9.42
C SER A 190 7.49 -11.36 9.49
N VAL A 191 6.79 -10.66 8.59
CA VAL A 191 6.72 -9.19 8.59
C VAL A 191 5.90 -8.70 9.78
N ILE A 192 4.71 -9.25 10.01
CA ILE A 192 3.81 -8.87 11.10
C ILE A 192 4.51 -9.05 12.45
N TRP A 193 5.12 -10.22 12.67
CA TRP A 193 5.83 -10.50 13.91
C TRP A 193 7.07 -9.61 14.10
N ARG A 194 7.81 -9.27 13.03
CA ARG A 194 8.92 -8.31 13.10
C ARG A 194 8.45 -6.91 13.50
N THR A 195 7.34 -6.46 12.94
CA THR A 195 6.76 -5.15 13.27
C THR A 195 6.40 -5.08 14.75
N LEU A 196 5.66 -6.08 15.25
CA LEU A 196 5.28 -6.14 16.66
C LEU A 196 6.51 -6.22 17.58
N LEU A 197 7.48 -7.09 17.26
CA LEU A 197 8.74 -7.23 18.01
C LEU A 197 9.51 -5.92 18.11
N GLY A 198 9.61 -5.19 16.99
CA GLY A 198 10.25 -3.88 16.92
C GLY A 198 9.58 -2.87 17.84
N ALA A 199 8.25 -2.84 17.86
CA ALA A 199 7.48 -1.94 18.71
C ALA A 199 7.55 -2.32 20.19
N CYS A 200 7.48 -3.60 20.54
CA CYS A 200 7.69 -4.07 21.91
C CYS A 200 9.06 -3.63 22.46
N ARG A 201 10.10 -3.58 21.61
CA ARG A 201 11.42 -3.05 22.00
C ARG A 201 11.41 -1.53 22.23
N ILE A 202 10.58 -0.78 21.51
CA ILE A 202 10.47 0.67 21.69
C ILE A 202 9.69 0.99 22.98
N HIS A 203 8.60 0.26 23.24
CA HIS A 203 7.71 0.51 24.37
C HIS A 203 8.04 -0.31 25.63
N GLY A 204 9.01 -1.22 25.58
CA GLY A 204 9.49 -1.97 26.75
C GLY A 204 8.63 -3.18 27.17
N GLU A 205 7.79 -3.71 26.27
CA GLU A 205 6.93 -4.88 26.53
C GLU A 205 7.69 -6.20 26.31
N ILE A 206 8.48 -6.61 27.31
CA ILE A 206 9.41 -7.74 27.20
C ILE A 206 8.70 -9.07 26.91
N GLU A 207 7.59 -9.37 27.60
CA GLU A 207 6.89 -10.65 27.48
C GLU A 207 6.30 -10.86 26.07
N LEU A 208 5.64 -9.83 25.53
CA LEU A 208 5.11 -9.84 24.16
C LEU A 208 6.26 -9.94 23.15
N ALA A 209 7.39 -9.28 23.41
CA ALA A 209 8.57 -9.38 22.56
C ALA A 209 9.13 -10.81 22.54
N GLU A 210 9.15 -11.52 23.68
CA GLU A 210 9.60 -12.91 23.74
C GLU A 210 8.66 -13.82 22.95
N HIS A 211 7.35 -13.59 23.06
CA HIS A 211 6.36 -14.34 22.30
C HIS A 211 6.54 -14.12 20.79
N ALA A 212 6.57 -12.87 20.33
CA ALA A 212 6.76 -12.54 18.91
C ALA A 212 8.07 -13.13 18.36
N ASN A 213 9.15 -13.13 19.16
CA ASN A 213 10.41 -13.76 18.76
C ASN A 213 10.32 -15.30 18.64
N ARG A 214 9.57 -15.97 19.54
CA ARG A 214 9.33 -17.41 19.42
C ARG A 214 8.55 -17.75 18.15
N GLU A 215 7.53 -16.98 17.81
CA GLU A 215 6.76 -17.18 16.58
C GLU A 215 7.61 -16.98 15.31
N LEU A 216 8.48 -15.95 15.29
CA LEU A 216 9.47 -15.78 14.21
C LEU A 216 10.43 -16.98 14.08
N LEU A 217 10.85 -17.57 15.20
CA LEU A 217 11.72 -18.75 15.21
C LEU A 217 11.01 -20.04 14.81
N ARG A 218 9.68 -20.11 14.97
CA ARG A 218 8.84 -21.25 14.56
C ARG A 218 8.54 -21.23 13.07
N ALA A 219 8.33 -20.06 12.48
CA ALA A 219 8.01 -19.87 11.06
C ALA A 219 9.18 -20.14 10.08
N ARG A 220 10.15 -21.01 10.44
CA ARG A 220 11.44 -21.19 9.76
C ARG A 220 11.33 -21.37 8.24
N SER A 221 11.69 -20.33 7.50
CA SER A 221 12.13 -20.41 6.09
C SER A 221 12.99 -19.24 5.60
N ASP A 222 13.17 -18.14 6.36
CA ASP A 222 14.01 -17.01 5.94
C ASP A 222 15.20 -16.73 6.89
N ALA A 223 16.37 -16.39 6.33
CA ALA A 223 17.56 -15.98 7.09
C ALA A 223 17.34 -14.66 7.86
N SER A 224 16.24 -13.95 7.59
CA SER A 224 15.90 -12.68 8.25
C SER A 224 15.42 -12.90 9.69
N GLY A 225 14.73 -14.01 9.97
CA GLY A 225 14.24 -14.37 11.30
C GLY A 225 15.37 -14.61 12.31
N ILE A 226 16.49 -15.17 11.87
CA ILE A 226 17.68 -15.39 12.71
C ILE A 226 18.33 -14.05 13.08
N ILE A 227 18.49 -13.13 12.12
CA ILE A 227 19.05 -11.80 12.37
C ILE A 227 18.15 -10.98 13.30
N ALA A 228 16.83 -11.05 13.13
CA ALA A 228 15.87 -10.39 14.00
C ALA A 228 15.97 -10.92 15.44
N SER A 229 16.10 -12.25 15.60
CA SER A 229 16.27 -12.90 16.90
C SER A 229 17.59 -12.54 17.59
N ILE A 230 18.72 -12.49 16.85
CA ILE A 230 20.02 -12.05 17.41
C ILE A 230 19.94 -10.59 17.88
N LYS A 231 19.38 -9.69 17.06
CA LYS A 231 19.17 -8.27 17.46
C LYS A 231 18.24 -8.16 18.66
N TYR A 232 17.23 -9.03 18.74
CA TYR A 232 16.30 -9.09 19.85
C TYR A 232 16.99 -9.50 21.15
N TYR A 233 17.68 -10.64 21.21
CA TYR A 233 18.40 -11.09 22.41
C TYR A 233 19.43 -10.07 22.87
N ALA A 234 20.16 -9.43 21.95
CA ALA A 234 21.08 -8.34 22.29
C ALA A 234 20.38 -7.14 22.95
N SER A 235 19.15 -6.80 22.53
CA SER A 235 18.36 -5.71 23.10
C SER A 235 17.68 -6.06 24.43
N VAL A 236 17.19 -7.29 24.60
CA VAL A 236 16.57 -7.75 25.86
C VAL A 236 17.60 -7.86 26.96
N CYS A 237 18.80 -8.38 26.67
CA CYS A 237 19.91 -8.36 27.62
C CYS A 237 20.23 -6.94 28.09
N ARG A 238 20.10 -5.94 27.22
CA ARG A 238 20.29 -4.53 27.58
C ARG A 238 19.14 -3.99 28.45
N MET A 239 17.88 -4.32 28.13
CA MET A 239 16.70 -3.88 28.90
C MET A 239 16.61 -4.49 30.30
N ARG A 240 16.89 -5.80 30.43
CA ARG A 240 16.89 -6.48 31.74
C ARG A 240 17.93 -5.86 32.68
N ARG A 241 19.10 -5.52 32.14
CA ARG A 241 20.20 -4.86 32.87
C ARG A 241 19.84 -3.44 33.34
N VAL A 242 19.05 -2.68 32.57
CA VAL A 242 18.54 -1.35 32.99
C VAL A 242 17.52 -1.49 34.12
N ARG A 243 16.55 -2.41 34.01
CA ARG A 243 15.56 -2.66 35.07
C ARG A 243 16.18 -3.21 36.36
N GLU A 244 17.26 -3.97 36.26
CA GLU A 244 18.02 -4.44 37.43
C GLU A 244 18.76 -3.30 38.13
N ASN A 245 19.35 -2.36 37.38
CA ASN A 245 20.02 -1.19 37.95
C ASN A 245 19.04 -0.19 38.60
N GLU A 246 17.82 -0.05 38.07
CA GLU A 246 16.77 0.82 38.65
C GLU A 246 16.15 0.28 39.94
N LYS A 247 16.32 -1.02 40.25
CA LYS A 247 15.82 -1.65 41.48
C LYS A 247 16.83 -1.63 42.63
N VAL A 248 18.08 -1.26 42.36
CA VAL A 248 19.21 -1.34 43.30
C VAL A 248 19.72 0.06 43.70
N GLY A 249 19.19 1.14 43.09
CA GLY A 249 19.42 2.53 43.48
C GLY A 249 18.21 3.13 44.19
#